data_AF-A0A1C4CRN2-F1
#
_entry.id   AF-A0A1C4CRN2-F1
#
_cell.length_a   1.000
_cell.length_b   1.000
_cell.length_c   1.000
_cell.angle_alpha   90.00
_cell.angle_beta   90.00
_cell.angle_gamma   90.00
#
_symmetry.space_group_name_H-M   'P 1'
#
loop_
_entity.id
_entity.type
_entity.pdbx_description
1 polymer ?
#
loop_
_entity_poly.entity_id
_entity_poly.type
_entity_poly.pdbx_seq_one_letter_code
_entity_poly.pdbx_strand_id
1 'polypeptide(L)'
;MKAESHHSRLPLHLDPLSERNVLVPPFVKTIAVRLCWASSVDEAEAYRLLSLPYYHDEVTEDDRAQLCARFPFMAALRAPTAIADYTISLVTVWLLIEEMYHRGTVLPDDIMRGLMQKTTTIPAHDCRKDEKESAACTDEQR
;
A
#
# COMPACT_ATOMS: atom_id res chain seq x y z
N MET A 1 -35.24 0.72 -22.21
CA MET A 1 -33.88 0.32 -21.82
C MET A 1 -33.21 1.50 -21.13
N LYS A 2 -33.05 1.45 -19.81
CA LYS A 2 -32.19 2.37 -19.04
C LYS A 2 -31.21 1.48 -18.27
N ALA A 3 -29.92 1.62 -18.58
CA ALA A 3 -28.86 0.95 -17.84
C ALA A 3 -28.61 1.76 -16.58
N GLU A 4 -28.98 1.22 -15.43
CA GLU A 4 -28.59 1.75 -14.13
C GLU A 4 -27.14 1.32 -13.88
N SER A 5 -26.22 2.29 -13.99
CA SER A 5 -24.83 2.13 -13.60
C SER A 5 -24.78 2.07 -12.07
N HIS A 6 -24.66 0.86 -11.53
CA HIS A 6 -24.28 0.65 -10.13
C HIS A 6 -22.81 1.06 -9.96
N HIS A 7 -22.58 2.35 -9.76
CA HIS A 7 -21.35 2.82 -9.13
C HIS A 7 -21.34 2.35 -7.67
N SER A 8 -20.77 1.17 -7.44
CA SER A 8 -20.36 0.72 -6.11
C SER A 8 -19.41 1.75 -5.52
N ARG A 9 -19.95 2.69 -4.75
CA ARG A 9 -19.17 3.56 -3.86
C ARG A 9 -18.58 2.64 -2.79
N LEU A 10 -17.32 2.25 -2.97
CA LEU A 10 -16.52 1.62 -1.94
C LEU A 10 -16.60 2.50 -0.67
N PRO A 11 -16.73 1.91 0.53
CA PRO A 11 -16.69 2.69 1.76
C PRO A 11 -15.32 3.37 1.83
N LEU A 12 -15.30 4.70 1.88
CA LEU A 12 -14.10 5.46 2.20
C LEU A 12 -13.68 5.02 3.60
N HIS A 13 -12.62 4.20 3.67
CA HIS A 13 -12.01 3.74 4.90
C HIS A 13 -11.59 4.97 5.72
N LEU A 14 -12.43 5.33 6.70
CA LEU A 14 -12.21 6.45 7.60
C LEU A 14 -11.00 6.14 8.46
N ASP A 15 -10.03 7.05 8.45
CA ASP A 15 -8.89 7.02 9.36
C ASP A 15 -9.43 7.04 10.81
N PRO A 16 -9.13 6.03 11.65
CA PRO A 16 -9.59 5.97 13.03
C PRO A 16 -9.16 7.17 13.88
N LEU A 17 -8.21 7.97 13.40
CA LEU A 17 -7.69 9.16 14.09
C LEU A 17 -8.26 10.49 13.57
N SER A 18 -9.18 10.44 12.59
CA SER A 18 -9.83 11.63 12.00
C SER A 18 -10.71 12.42 12.99
N GLU A 19 -10.90 11.92 14.21
CA GLU A 19 -11.64 12.63 15.28
C GLU A 19 -10.90 13.87 15.77
N ARG A 20 -9.58 13.96 15.56
CA ARG A 20 -8.83 15.19 15.77
C ARG A 20 -8.98 16.08 14.53
N ASN A 21 -9.34 17.35 14.70
CA ASN A 21 -9.39 18.38 13.64
C ASN A 21 -7.98 18.73 13.11
N VAL A 22 -7.17 17.73 12.78
CA VAL A 22 -5.83 17.85 12.24
C VAL A 22 -5.93 17.74 10.73
N LEU A 23 -5.42 18.75 10.04
CA LEU A 23 -5.38 18.79 8.60
C LEU A 23 -4.20 17.94 8.09
N VAL A 24 -4.46 16.67 7.83
CA VAL A 24 -3.55 15.83 7.04
C VAL A 24 -3.63 16.32 5.58
N PRO A 25 -2.51 16.70 4.95
CA PRO A 25 -2.55 17.18 3.57
C PRO A 25 -3.07 16.12 2.60
N PRO A 26 -3.94 16.48 1.63
CA PRO A 26 -4.54 15.50 0.70
C PRO A 26 -3.53 14.67 -0.10
N PHE A 27 -2.35 15.24 -0.39
CA PHE A 27 -1.30 14.55 -1.13
C PHE A 27 -0.75 13.33 -0.38
N VAL A 28 -0.89 13.26 0.96
CA VAL A 28 -0.43 12.12 1.76
C VAL A 28 -1.14 10.84 1.30
N LYS A 29 -2.42 10.93 0.95
CA LYS A 29 -3.17 9.80 0.37
C LYS A 29 -2.62 9.38 -1.00
N THR A 30 -2.29 10.35 -1.86
CA THR A 30 -1.66 10.06 -3.17
C THR A 30 -0.33 9.33 -2.98
N ILE A 31 0.48 9.77 -2.03
CA ILE A 31 1.76 9.13 -1.70
C ILE A 31 1.52 7.73 -1.14
N ALA A 32 0.57 7.55 -0.21
CA ALA A 32 0.23 6.24 0.35
C ALA A 32 -0.13 5.22 -0.74
N VAL A 33 -0.97 5.61 -1.71
CA VAL A 33 -1.28 4.78 -2.88
C VAL A 33 0.01 4.41 -3.61
N ARG A 34 0.88 5.37 -3.94
CA ARG A 34 2.13 5.06 -4.65
C ARG A 34 3.04 4.12 -3.85
N LEU A 35 3.16 4.34 -2.55
CA LEU A 35 4.00 3.50 -1.69
C LEU A 35 3.41 2.09 -1.51
N CYS A 36 2.08 1.92 -1.53
CA CYS A 36 1.45 0.60 -1.42
C CYS A 36 1.88 -0.31 -2.58
N TRP A 37 1.98 0.24 -3.79
CA TRP A 37 2.52 -0.46 -4.97
C TRP A 37 4.02 -0.78 -4.82
N ALA A 38 4.76 0.07 -4.10
CA ALA A 38 6.21 -0.01 -3.98
C ALA A 38 6.71 -0.73 -2.71
N SER A 39 5.88 -1.12 -1.76
CA SER A 39 6.37 -1.79 -0.53
C SER A 39 5.54 -3.00 -0.10
N SER A 40 4.60 -3.42 -0.94
CA SER A 40 3.63 -4.47 -0.63
C SER A 40 2.76 -4.18 0.61
N VAL A 41 2.85 -2.99 1.21
CA VAL A 41 2.03 -2.58 2.35
C VAL A 41 0.63 -2.24 1.83
N ASP A 42 -0.41 -2.55 2.61
CA ASP A 42 -1.77 -2.17 2.26
C ASP A 42 -1.92 -0.64 2.20
N GLU A 43 -2.77 -0.13 1.31
CA GLU A 43 -2.99 1.33 1.14
C GLU A 43 -3.44 1.99 2.44
N ALA A 44 -4.38 1.37 3.17
CA ALA A 44 -4.91 1.94 4.41
C ALA A 44 -3.83 1.99 5.50
N GLU A 45 -3.01 0.95 5.59
CA GLU A 45 -1.88 0.91 6.52
C GLU A 45 -0.79 1.92 6.13
N ALA A 46 -0.48 2.06 4.84
CA ALA A 46 0.47 3.06 4.35
C ALA A 46 -0.03 4.47 4.67
N TYR A 47 -1.31 4.75 4.43
CA TYR A 47 -1.91 6.05 4.74
C TYR A 47 -1.85 6.33 6.25
N ARG A 48 -2.23 5.36 7.10
CA ARG A 48 -2.19 5.48 8.55
C ARG A 48 -0.79 5.80 9.07
N LEU A 49 0.23 5.13 8.55
CA LEU A 49 1.62 5.36 8.94
C LEU A 49 2.11 6.75 8.54
N LEU A 50 1.76 7.20 7.32
CA LEU A 50 2.17 8.51 6.81
C LEU A 50 1.37 9.67 7.43
N SER A 51 0.14 9.43 7.91
CA SER A 51 -0.68 10.45 8.57
C SER A 51 -0.32 10.64 10.04
N LEU A 52 0.28 9.63 10.69
CA LEU A 52 0.55 9.63 12.13
C LEU A 52 1.32 10.88 12.62
N PRO A 53 2.44 11.30 11.98
CA PRO A 53 3.18 12.51 12.36
C PRO A 53 2.34 13.79 12.40
N TYR A 54 1.36 13.92 11.50
CA TYR A 54 0.52 15.13 11.45
C TYR A 54 -0.36 15.28 12.69
N TYR A 55 -0.78 14.17 13.32
CA TYR A 55 -1.64 14.21 14.51
C TYR A 55 -0.95 14.72 15.77
N HIS A 56 0.38 14.77 15.77
CA HIS A 56 1.19 15.24 16.90
C HIS A 56 2.25 16.29 16.49
N ASP A 57 2.15 16.82 15.26
CA ASP A 57 2.93 17.96 14.73
C ASP A 57 4.46 17.76 14.65
N GLU A 58 4.91 16.51 14.69
CA GLU A 58 6.33 16.14 14.69
C GLU A 58 6.47 14.71 14.15
N VAL A 59 7.67 14.33 13.69
CA VAL A 59 8.04 12.93 13.49
C VAL A 59 8.81 12.45 14.72
N THR A 60 8.22 11.52 15.47
CA THR A 60 8.92 10.89 16.60
C THR A 60 9.87 9.78 16.14
N GLU A 61 10.74 9.33 17.05
CA GLU A 61 11.57 8.15 16.79
C GLU A 61 10.75 6.89 16.51
N ASP A 62 9.56 6.77 17.12
CA ASP A 62 8.67 5.63 16.89
C ASP A 62 8.05 5.69 15.49
N ASP A 63 7.58 6.86 15.06
CA ASP A 63 7.11 7.06 13.67
C ASP A 63 8.22 6.73 12.68
N ARG A 64 9.44 7.22 12.92
CA ARG A 64 10.59 6.95 12.07
C ARG A 64 10.88 5.46 12.00
N ALA A 65 10.88 4.75 13.14
CA ALA A 65 11.12 3.31 13.18
C ALA A 65 10.04 2.55 12.39
N GLN A 66 8.76 2.87 12.59
CA GLN A 66 7.65 2.24 11.87
C GLN A 66 7.71 2.53 10.37
N LEU A 67 7.97 3.78 9.99
CA LEU A 67 8.10 4.21 8.59
C LEU A 67 9.28 3.51 7.92
N CYS A 68 10.48 3.53 8.51
CA CYS A 68 11.66 2.90 7.92
C CYS A 68 11.53 1.37 7.82
N ALA A 69 10.81 0.73 8.75
CA ALA A 69 10.55 -0.71 8.69
C ALA A 69 9.65 -1.10 7.50
N ARG A 70 8.75 -0.20 7.08
CA ARG A 70 7.79 -0.44 5.98
C ARG A 70 8.23 0.18 4.66
N PHE A 71 9.02 1.23 4.73
CA PHE A 71 9.49 2.04 3.60
C PHE A 71 11.00 2.28 3.75
N PRO A 72 11.86 1.28 3.43
CA PRO A 72 13.31 1.40 3.63
C PRO A 72 13.97 2.59 2.93
N PHE A 73 13.39 3.06 1.82
CA PHE A 73 13.85 4.27 1.11
C PHE A 73 13.64 5.57 1.91
N MET A 74 12.89 5.54 3.02
CA MET A 74 12.78 6.64 3.97
C MET A 74 13.87 6.62 5.05
N ALA A 75 14.90 5.77 4.94
CA ALA A 75 15.98 5.67 5.94
C ALA A 75 16.72 6.99 6.24
N ALA A 76 16.70 7.94 5.30
CA ALA A 76 17.28 9.28 5.47
C ALA A 76 16.40 10.22 6.32
N LEU A 77 15.15 9.84 6.63
CA LEU A 77 14.28 10.58 7.52
C LEU A 77 14.92 10.66 8.91
N ARG A 78 14.99 11.87 9.45
CA ARG A 78 15.49 12.12 10.80
C ARG A 78 14.32 12.11 11.79
N ALA A 79 14.64 11.88 13.05
CA ALA A 79 13.79 12.16 14.18
C ALA A 79 14.66 12.75 15.31
N PRO A 80 14.13 13.67 16.13
CA PRO A 80 12.90 14.43 15.89
C PRO A 80 12.97 15.24 14.59
N THR A 81 11.82 15.50 13.95
CA THR A 81 11.74 16.36 12.75
C THR A 81 10.39 17.06 12.70
N ALA A 82 10.42 18.38 12.46
CA ALA A 82 9.21 19.19 12.38
C ALA A 82 8.31 18.74 11.21
N ILE A 83 6.99 18.88 11.36
CA ILE A 83 6.04 18.41 10.34
C ILE A 83 6.24 19.06 8.96
N ALA A 84 6.75 20.30 8.93
CA ALA A 84 7.06 21.01 7.69
C ALA A 84 8.19 20.32 6.91
N ASP A 85 9.27 19.95 7.61
CA ASP A 85 10.41 19.24 7.01
C ASP A 85 10.03 17.81 6.60
N TYR A 86 9.17 17.17 7.38
CA TYR A 86 8.58 15.88 7.02
C TYR A 86 7.72 15.98 5.76
N THR A 87 6.88 17.01 5.66
CA THR A 87 6.05 17.28 4.48
C THR A 87 6.92 17.46 3.24
N ILE A 88 8.00 18.25 3.32
CA ILE A 88 8.96 18.42 2.23
C ILE A 88 9.61 17.09 1.84
N SER A 89 9.98 16.28 2.84
CA SER A 89 10.57 14.96 2.63
C SER A 89 9.61 14.01 1.89
N LEU A 90 8.33 13.98 2.27
CA LEU A 90 7.30 13.19 1.58
C LEU A 90 7.10 13.61 0.13
N VAL A 91 7.00 14.93 -0.13
CA VAL A 91 6.88 15.44 -1.51
C VAL A 91 8.11 15.07 -2.33
N THR A 92 9.30 15.12 -1.73
CA THR A 92 10.54 14.71 -2.41
C THR A 92 10.52 13.23 -2.79
N VAL A 93 10.09 12.36 -1.86
CA VAL A 93 9.92 10.91 -2.13
C VAL A 93 8.93 10.68 -3.27
N TRP A 94 7.82 11.41 -3.28
CA TRP A 94 6.83 11.29 -4.35
C TRP A 94 7.41 11.68 -5.72
N LEU A 95 8.09 12.82 -5.81
CA LEU A 95 8.72 13.28 -7.06
C LEU A 95 9.77 12.29 -7.56
N LEU A 96 10.57 11.71 -6.66
CA LEU A 96 11.54 10.67 -7.02
C LEU A 96 10.85 9.42 -7.59
N ILE A 97 9.75 8.98 -6.96
CA ILE A 97 8.99 7.83 -7.45
C ILE A 97 8.40 8.11 -8.83
N GLU A 98 7.75 9.27 -9.02
CA GLU A 98 7.19 9.65 -10.31
C GLU A 98 8.29 9.76 -11.38
N GLU A 99 9.45 10.31 -11.05
CA GLU A 99 10.60 10.37 -11.96
C GLU A 99 11.10 8.97 -12.35
N MET A 100 11.23 8.04 -11.41
CA MET A 100 11.64 6.66 -11.71
C MET A 100 10.64 5.97 -12.64
N TYR A 101 9.33 6.16 -12.42
CA TYR A 101 8.29 5.64 -13.32
C TYR A 101 8.39 6.24 -14.72
N HIS A 102 8.57 7.56 -14.83
CA HIS A 102 8.72 8.23 -16.14
C HIS A 102 9.96 7.73 -16.91
N ARG A 103 11.03 7.40 -16.21
CA ARG A 103 12.26 6.85 -16.80
C ARG A 103 12.19 5.35 -17.11
N GLY A 104 11.11 4.67 -16.70
CA GLY A 104 10.97 3.22 -16.87
C GLY A 104 11.93 2.40 -16.02
N THR A 105 12.52 3.01 -14.98
CA THR A 105 13.45 2.32 -14.08
C THR A 105 12.65 1.45 -13.11
N VAL A 106 12.90 0.14 -13.13
CA VAL A 106 12.28 -0.84 -12.22
C VAL A 106 12.56 -0.44 -10.77
N LEU A 107 11.57 -0.62 -9.91
CA LEU A 107 11.63 -0.34 -8.47
C LEU A 107 12.95 -0.90 -7.87
N PRO A 108 13.58 -0.19 -6.91
CA PRO A 108 14.80 -0.63 -6.24
C PRO A 108 14.77 -2.10 -5.81
N ASP A 109 15.89 -2.82 -5.89
CA ASP A 109 15.97 -4.27 -5.63
C ASP A 109 15.36 -4.71 -4.29
N ASP A 110 15.40 -3.86 -3.27
CA ASP A 110 14.83 -4.12 -1.96
C ASP A 110 13.29 -4.18 -1.99
N ILE A 111 12.66 -3.39 -2.87
CA ILE A 111 11.23 -3.39 -3.14
C ILE A 111 10.84 -4.66 -3.92
N MET A 112 11.61 -4.98 -4.96
CA MET A 112 11.41 -6.21 -5.74
C MET A 112 11.52 -7.45 -4.85
N ARG A 113 12.47 -7.47 -3.92
CA ARG A 113 12.63 -8.55 -2.95
C ARG A 113 11.43 -8.67 -2.01
N GLY A 114 10.91 -7.55 -1.51
CA GLY A 114 9.69 -7.52 -0.70
C GLY A 114 8.45 -8.00 -1.46
N LEU A 115 8.34 -7.70 -2.75
CA LEU A 115 7.27 -8.20 -3.63
C LEU A 115 7.40 -9.72 -3.85
N MET A 116 8.58 -10.21 -4.22
CA MET A 116 8.81 -11.64 -4.48
C MET A 116 8.55 -12.54 -3.27
N GLN A 117 8.85 -12.07 -2.05
CA GLN A 117 8.57 -12.79 -0.81
C GLN A 117 7.07 -12.99 -0.55
N LYS A 118 6.20 -12.08 -1.03
CA LYS A 118 4.75 -12.23 -0.90
C LYS A 118 4.13 -13.13 -1.95
N THR A 119 4.71 -13.16 -3.16
CA THR A 119 4.24 -14.06 -4.22
C THR A 119 4.59 -15.53 -3.93
N THR A 120 5.57 -15.80 -3.07
CA THR A 120 5.99 -17.16 -2.71
C THR A 120 5.16 -17.80 -1.58
N THR A 121 4.29 -17.06 -0.91
CA THR A 121 3.43 -17.59 0.17
C THR A 121 2.01 -17.91 -0.26
N ILE A 122 1.64 -17.63 -1.51
CA ILE A 122 0.43 -18.19 -2.11
C ILE A 122 0.88 -19.46 -2.85
N PRO A 123 0.73 -20.67 -2.27
CA PRO A 123 0.83 -21.86 -3.10
C PRO A 123 -0.21 -21.68 -4.20
N ALA A 124 0.25 -21.67 -5.45
CA ALA A 124 -0.63 -21.71 -6.59
C ALA A 124 -1.55 -22.91 -6.39
N HIS A 125 -2.80 -22.65 -6.02
CA HIS A 125 -3.82 -23.68 -5.92
C HIS A 125 -4.04 -24.15 -7.36
N ASP A 126 -3.34 -25.22 -7.71
CA ASP A 126 -3.37 -25.84 -9.02
C ASP A 126 -4.82 -26.28 -9.27
N CYS A 127 -5.59 -25.47 -10.01
CA CYS A 127 -7.01 -25.68 -10.31
C CYS A 127 -7.25 -26.91 -11.23
N ARG A 128 -6.25 -27.77 -11.39
CA ARG A 128 -6.27 -28.96 -12.24
C ARG A 128 -6.70 -30.25 -11.53
N LYS A 129 -6.98 -30.22 -10.23
CA LYS A 129 -7.36 -31.42 -9.47
C LYS A 129 -8.87 -31.67 -9.33
N ASP A 130 -9.73 -30.69 -9.61
CA ASP A 130 -11.18 -30.85 -9.38
C ASP A 130 -11.96 -31.43 -10.58
N GLU A 131 -11.33 -31.64 -11.73
CA GLU A 131 -12.01 -32.24 -12.90
C GLU A 131 -11.92 -33.78 -12.95
N LYS A 132 -11.15 -34.43 -12.06
CA LYS A 132 -11.03 -35.91 -12.07
C LYS A 132 -11.97 -36.64 -11.11
N GLU A 133 -12.66 -35.95 -10.21
CA GLU A 133 -13.60 -36.58 -9.27
C GLU A 133 -15.08 -36.48 -9.67
N SER A 134 -15.43 -35.73 -10.74
CA SER A 134 -16.82 -35.63 -11.21
C SER A 134 -17.15 -36.52 -12.43
N ALA A 135 -16.18 -37.24 -13.01
CA ALA A 135 -16.36 -38.01 -14.24
C ALA A 135 -16.40 -39.54 -14.04
N ALA A 136 -16.71 -40.03 -12.84
CA ALA A 136 -16.72 -41.46 -12.55
C ALA A 136 -17.95 -41.90 -11.71
N CYS A 137 -19.17 -41.56 -12.14
CA CYS A 137 -20.35 -42.37 -11.80
C CYS A 137 -21.58 -41.98 -12.66
N THR A 138 -21.54 -42.28 -13.95
CA THR A 138 -22.76 -42.49 -14.75
C THR A 138 -22.50 -43.59 -15.76
N ASP A 139 -23.47 -44.51 -15.83
CA ASP A 139 -23.68 -45.58 -16.81
C ASP A 139 -22.91 -46.91 -16.63
N GLU A 140 -23.58 -47.92 -16.06
CA GLU A 140 -24.21 -48.98 -16.87
C GLU A 140 -25.03 -49.93 -15.96
N GLN A 141 -26.36 -49.84 -16.06
CA GLN A 141 -27.30 -50.92 -15.70
C GLN A 141 -27.97 -51.38 -16.99
N ARG A 142 -27.56 -52.55 -17.50
CA ARG A 142 -28.41 -53.40 -18.32
C ARG A 142 -28.02 -54.87 -18.23
#